data_AF-A0A4U8Z970-F1
#
_entry.id   AF-A0A4U8Z970-F1
#
_cell.length_a   1.000
_cell.length_b   1.000
_cell.length_c   1.000
_cell.angle_alpha   90.00
_cell.angle_beta   90.00
_cell.angle_gamma   90.00
#
_symmetry.space_group_name_H-M   'P 1'
#
loop_
_entity.id
_entity.type
_entity.pdbx_description
1 polymer ?
#
loop_
_entity_poly.entity_id
_entity_poly.type
_entity_poly.pdbx_seq_one_letter_code
_entity_poly.pdbx_strand_id
1 'polypeptide(L)' 'MDTQKNRIWFELGLGKSPHAALQAAWNQHGGSVFRFEELERLREDFPELERDDELKKRQALWQSRLQASAV' A
#
# COMPACT_ATOMS: atom_id res chain seq x y z
N MET A 1 7.44 10.69 -3.28
CA MET A 1 7.23 9.48 -2.46
C MET A 1 6.69 9.80 -1.07
N ASP A 2 6.95 10.99 -0.51
CA ASP A 2 6.45 11.38 0.83
C ASP A 2 4.95 11.69 0.94
N THR A 3 4.29 12.18 -0.11
CA THR A 3 2.87 12.60 0.00
C THR A 3 1.92 11.42 0.23
N GLN A 4 2.13 10.32 -0.50
CA GLN A 4 1.33 9.10 -0.36
C GLN A 4 1.56 8.45 1.02
N LYS A 5 2.83 8.40 1.42
CA LYS A 5 3.25 7.95 2.75
C LYS A 5 2.54 8.74 3.85
N ASN A 6 2.69 10.07 3.85
CA ASN A 6 2.10 10.93 4.86
C ASN A 6 0.58 10.80 4.92
N ARG A 7 -0.08 10.66 3.76
CA ARG A 7 -1.52 10.40 3.71
C ARG A 7 -1.89 9.09 4.41
N ILE A 8 -1.20 7.98 4.11
CA ILE A 8 -1.47 6.67 4.73
C ILE A 8 -1.20 6.73 6.25
N TRP A 9 -0.08 7.33 6.68
CA TRP A 9 0.23 7.54 8.11
C TRP A 9 -0.86 8.37 8.79
N PHE A 10 -1.37 9.40 8.13
CA PHE A 10 -2.41 10.27 8.66
C PHE A 10 -3.76 9.55 8.77
N GLU A 11 -4.17 8.80 7.74
CA GLU A 11 -5.41 8.01 7.77
C GLU A 11 -5.38 6.93 8.85
N LEU A 12 -4.24 6.24 9.03
CA LEU A 12 -4.00 5.29 10.11
C LEU A 12 -3.96 5.97 11.48
N GLY A 13 -3.33 7.14 11.59
CA GLY A 13 -3.32 7.94 12.83
C GLY A 13 -4.72 8.41 13.23
N LEU A 14 -5.58 8.71 12.26
CA LEU A 14 -6.97 9.11 12.49
C LEU A 14 -7.92 7.94 12.79
N GLY A 15 -7.47 6.69 12.65
CA GLY A 15 -8.34 5.53 12.83
C GLY A 15 -9.34 5.32 11.70
N LYS A 16 -9.15 5.97 10.55
CA LYS A 16 -10.09 5.93 9.40
C LYS A 16 -9.66 4.98 8.30
N SER A 17 -8.60 4.18 8.52
CA SER A 17 -8.17 3.22 7.53
C SER A 17 -9.24 2.15 7.30
N PRO A 18 -9.61 1.84 6.05
CA PRO A 18 -10.59 0.79 5.76
C PRO A 18 -10.07 -0.61 6.08
N HIS A 19 -8.78 -0.76 6.43
CA HIS A 19 -8.15 -2.05 6.70
C HIS A 19 -8.01 -2.26 8.20
N ALA A 20 -8.96 -2.98 8.79
CA ALA A 20 -9.03 -3.21 10.23
C ALA A 20 -7.77 -3.88 10.80
N ALA A 21 -7.17 -4.85 10.09
CA ALA A 21 -5.94 -5.52 10.53
C ALA A 21 -4.74 -4.56 10.57
N LEU A 22 -4.62 -3.69 9.56
CA LEU A 22 -3.56 -2.70 9.49
C LEU A 22 -3.72 -1.65 10.59
N GLN A 23 -4.96 -1.18 10.81
CA GLN A 23 -5.30 -0.25 11.88
C GLN A 23 -5.04 -0.84 13.27
N ALA A 24 -5.36 -2.12 13.48
CA ALA A 24 -5.08 -2.81 14.73
C ALA A 24 -3.57 -2.91 14.99
N ALA A 25 -2.78 -3.33 14.00
CA ALA A 25 -1.33 -3.40 14.10
C ALA A 25 -0.70 -2.00 14.33
N TRP A 26 -1.27 -0.96 13.70
CA TRP A 26 -0.90 0.42 13.93
C TRP A 26 -1.13 0.88 15.36
N ASN A 27 -2.31 0.59 15.91
CA ASN A 27 -2.65 0.95 17.28
C ASN A 27 -1.82 0.16 18.31
N GLN A 28 -1.42 -1.07 17.98
CA GLN A 28 -0.63 -1.94 18.85
C GLN A 28 0.86 -1.58 18.88
N HIS A 29 1.46 -1.27 17.73
CA HIS A 29 2.91 -1.07 17.64
C HIS A 29 3.34 0.39 17.36
N GLY A 30 2.41 1.24 16.93
CA GLY A 30 2.65 2.64 16.57
C GLY A 30 3.34 2.81 15.21
N GLY A 31 3.13 3.96 14.57
CA GLY A 31 3.62 4.23 13.22
C GLY A 31 5.15 4.28 13.02
N SER A 32 5.95 4.12 14.08
CA SER A 32 7.43 4.04 13.97
C SER A 32 7.93 2.67 13.52
N VAL A 33 7.18 1.58 13.75
CA VAL A 33 7.56 0.24 13.27
C VAL A 33 7.12 -0.03 11.84
N PHE A 34 6.24 0.82 11.31
CA PHE A 34 5.74 0.69 9.94
C PHE A 34 6.75 1.28 8.96
N ARG A 35 6.95 0.57 7.86
CA ARG A 35 7.83 1.01 6.78
C ARG A 35 7.06 1.05 5.47
N PHE A 36 7.30 2.11 4.71
CA PHE A 36 6.74 2.28 3.38
C PHE A 36 7.87 2.16 2.39
N GLU A 37 7.80 1.11 1.59
CA GLU A 37 8.76 0.83 0.53
C GLU A 37 7.98 0.67 -0.77
N GLU A 38 8.47 1.33 -1.81
CA GLU A 38 7.88 1.22 -3.14
C GLU A 38 8.33 -0.09 -3.76
N LEU A 39 7.44 -1.07 -3.83
CA LEU A 39 7.76 -2.42 -4.30
C LEU A 39 8.06 -2.46 -5.80
N GLU A 40 7.29 -1.71 -6.59
CA GLU A 40 7.42 -1.66 -8.03
C GLU A 40 6.83 -0.37 -8.58
N ARG A 41 7.56 0.27 -9.49
CA ARG A 41 7.09 1.44 -10.25
C ARG A 41 6.90 1.05 -11.71
N LEU A 42 5.69 1.25 -12.22
CA LEU A 42 5.43 1.14 -13.66
C LEU A 42 6.20 2.23 -14.41
N ARG A 43 6.68 1.90 -15.61
CA ARG A 43 7.33 2.87 -16.48
C ARG A 43 6.37 4.02 -16.80
N GLU A 44 6.90 5.23 -16.89
CA GLU A 44 6.10 6.43 -17.18
C GLU A 44 5.53 6.40 -18.62
N ASP A 45 6.22 5.70 -19.52
CA ASP A 45 5.83 5.48 -20.92
C ASP A 45 4.84 4.29 -21.10
N PHE A 46 4.29 3.75 -20.01
CA PHE A 46 3.40 2.59 -20.12
C PHE A 46 2.03 3.00 -20.71
N PRO A 47 1.49 2.22 -21.69
CA PRO A 47 0.22 2.51 -22.31
C PRO A 47 -0.88 2.71 -21.26
N GLU A 48 -1.59 3.84 -21.33
CA GLU A 48 -2.66 4.16 -20.36
C GLU A 48 -3.73 3.07 -20.31
N LEU A 49 -4.04 2.47 -21.45
CA LEU A 49 -5.04 1.41 -21.60
C LEU A 49 -4.66 0.13 -20.86
N GLU A 50 -3.36 -0.18 -20.74
CA GLU A 50 -2.85 -1.40 -20.11
C GLU A 50 -2.35 -1.17 -18.69
N ARG A 51 -2.23 0.10 -18.27
CA ARG A 51 -1.72 0.49 -16.96
C ARG A 51 -2.58 -0.05 -15.82
N ASP A 52 -3.90 0.05 -15.92
CA ASP A 52 -4.81 -0.41 -14.86
C ASP A 52 -4.82 -1.94 -14.72
N ASP A 53 -4.81 -2.68 -15.83
CA ASP A 53 -4.71 -4.14 -15.81
C ASP A 53 -3.37 -4.62 -15.30
N GLU A 54 -2.27 -3.96 -15.68
CA GLU A 54 -0.94 -4.30 -15.18
C GLU A 54 -0.81 -3.95 -13.69
N LEU A 55 -1.34 -2.82 -13.22
CA LEU A 55 -1.41 -2.49 -11.79
C LEU A 55 -2.10 -3.59 -10.99
N LYS A 56 -3.25 -4.09 -11.47
CA LYS A 56 -3.97 -5.20 -10.83
C LYS A 56 -3.15 -6.50 -10.82
N LYS A 57 -2.50 -6.83 -11.94
CA LYS A 57 -1.63 -8.01 -12.02
C LYS A 57 -0.45 -7.91 -11.05
N ARG A 58 0.22 -6.75 -10.99
CA ARG A 58 1.31 -6.51 -10.04
C ARG A 58 0.82 -6.57 -8.61
N GLN A 59 -0.32 -5.96 -8.30
CA GLN A 59 -0.94 -6.05 -6.98
C GLN A 59 -1.16 -7.51 -6.56
N ALA A 60 -1.78 -8.33 -7.42
CA ALA A 60 -2.01 -9.75 -7.14
C ALA A 60 -0.69 -10.54 -6.97
N LEU A 61 0.31 -10.26 -7.80
CA LEU A 61 1.62 -10.90 -7.73
C LEU A 61 2.34 -10.56 -6.42
N TRP A 62 2.30 -9.30 -5.99
CA TRP A 62 2.89 -8.86 -4.72
C TRP A 62 2.12 -9.37 -3.50
N GLN A 63 0.78 -9.41 -3.56
CA GLN A 63 -0.03 -10.05 -2.52
C GLN A 63 0.35 -11.52 -2.34
N SER A 64 0.49 -12.26 -3.45
CA SER A 64 0.91 -13.66 -3.41
C SER A 64 2.35 -13.83 -2.90
N ARG A 65 3.29 -13.01 -3.38
CA ARG A 65 4.71 -13.07 -2.97
C ARG A 65 4.95 -12.75 -1.50
N LEU A 66 4.25 -11.74 -0.98
CA LEU A 66 4.42 -11.27 0.40
C LEU A 66 3.51 -12.01 1.38
N GLN A 67 2.66 -12.92 0.89
CA GLN A 67 1.55 -13.51 1.64
C GLN A 67 0.71 -12.44 2.37
N ALA A 68 0.66 -11.24 1.80
CA ALA A 68 -0.06 -10.12 2.36
C ALA A 68 -1.54 -10.29 2.02
N SER A 69 -2.41 -10.18 3.03
CA SER A 69 -3.85 -10.12 2.76
C SER A 69 -4.13 -8.91 1.89
N ALA A 70 -4.98 -9.07 0.88
CA ALA A 70 -5.43 -7.93 0.07
C ALA A 70 -5.97 -6.84 1.01
N VAL A 71 -5.33 -5.68 0.92
CA VAL A 71 -5.68 -4.44 1.61
C VAL A 71 -6.71 -3.76 0.73
#